data_AF-A0A1A5D8T9-F1
#
_entry.id   AF-A0A1A5D8T9-F1
#
_cell.length_a   1.000
_cell.length_b   1.000
_cell.length_c   1.000
_cell.angle_alpha   90.00
_cell.angle_beta   90.00
_cell.angle_gamma   90.00
#
_symmetry.space_group_name_H-M   'P 1'
#
loop_
_entity.id
_entity.type
_entity.pdbx_description
1 polymer ?
#
loop_
_entity_poly.entity_id
_entity_poly.type
_entity_poly.pdbx_seq_one_letter_code
_entity_poly.pdbx_strand_id
1 'polypeptide(L)' 'MSARPNGRLGNNELALAYELRAAGIDWQHIASGLGVNPDWLRQRIRQVEIGGMSAPCLPR' A
#
# COMPACT_ATOMS: atom_id res chain seq x y z
N MET A 1 13.30 14.84 12.53
CA MET A 1 12.03 14.24 12.06
C MET A 1 11.90 14.52 10.57
N SER A 2 12.27 13.57 9.71
CA SER A 2 12.27 13.78 8.25
C SER A 2 11.09 13.04 7.64
N ALA A 3 9.94 13.72 7.60
CA ALA A 3 8.84 13.32 6.72
C ALA A 3 9.34 13.45 5.28
N ARG A 4 9.53 12.34 4.58
CA ARG A 4 9.70 12.32 3.13
C ARG A 4 8.32 12.04 2.52
N PRO A 5 7.59 13.03 1.99
CA PRO A 5 6.36 12.80 1.26
C PRO A 5 6.75 12.43 -0.18
N ASN A 6 7.01 11.16 -0.46
CA ASN A 6 7.28 10.71 -1.83
C ASN A 6 6.95 9.23 -2.00
N GLY A 7 5.66 8.93 -2.22
CA GLY A 7 5.14 7.91 -3.15
C GLY A 7 5.70 6.47 -3.13
N ARG A 8 6.54 6.09 -2.19
CA ARG A 8 7.12 4.75 -2.04
C ARG A 8 6.76 4.25 -0.66
N LEU A 9 5.57 3.68 -0.55
CA LEU A 9 5.29 2.72 0.52
C LEU A 9 6.24 1.54 0.34
N GLY A 10 7.01 1.26 1.39
CA GLY A 10 7.86 0.08 1.46
C GLY A 10 7.04 -1.20 1.56
N ASN A 11 7.71 -2.34 1.41
CA ASN A 11 7.08 -3.65 1.54
C ASN A 11 6.45 -3.85 2.94
N ASN A 12 7.05 -3.24 3.98
CA ASN A 12 6.55 -3.31 5.35
C ASN A 12 5.23 -2.57 5.51
N GLU A 13 5.12 -1.35 4.98
CA GLU A 13 3.86 -0.61 5.05
C GLU A 13 2.75 -1.21 4.17
N LEU A 14 3.11 -1.86 3.05
CA LEU A 14 2.16 -2.65 2.26
C LEU A 14 1.66 -3.87 3.03
N ALA A 15 2.55 -4.59 3.72
CA ALA A 15 2.17 -5.70 4.60
C ALA A 15 1.25 -5.22 5.73
N LEU A 16 1.60 -4.12 6.39
CA LEU A 16 0.78 -3.52 7.44
C LEU A 16 -0.61 -3.12 6.93
N ALA A 17 -0.69 -2.51 5.74
CA ALA A 17 -1.97 -2.16 5.12
C ALA A 17 -2.83 -3.40 4.83
N TYR A 18 -2.21 -4.51 4.41
CA TYR A 18 -2.91 -5.78 4.20
C TYR A 18 -3.42 -6.38 5.52
N GLU A 19 -2.60 -6.37 6.58
CA GLU A 19 -3.01 -6.84 7.91
C GLU A 19 -4.16 -6.01 8.50
N LEU A 20 -4.07 -4.68 8.41
CA LEU A 20 -5.15 -3.78 8.83
C LEU A 20 -6.43 -4.03 8.03
N ARG A 21 -6.31 -4.33 6.74
CA ARG A 21 -7.47 -4.70 5.93
C ARG A 21 -8.08 -6.04 6.38
N ALA A 22 -7.25 -7.03 6.69
CA ALA A 22 -7.69 -8.32 7.22
C ALA A 22 -8.38 -8.17 8.58
N ALA A 23 -7.96 -7.19 9.39
CA ALA A 23 -8.62 -6.81 10.64
C ALA A 23 -9.95 -6.05 10.43
N GLY A 24 -10.36 -5.77 9.19
CA GLY A 24 -11.62 -5.10 8.86
C GLY A 24 -11.53 -3.58 8.84
N ILE A 25 -10.34 -2.99 8.87
CA ILE A 25 -10.18 -1.53 8.82
C ILE A 25 -10.43 -1.02 7.38
N ASP A 26 -11.05 0.16 7.29
CA ASP A 26 -11.35 0.80 6.03
C ASP A 26 -10.09 1.39 5.35
N TRP A 27 -10.06 1.31 4.02
CA TRP A 27 -8.95 1.81 3.22
C TRP A 27 -8.67 3.29 3.44
N GLN A 28 -9.71 4.12 3.66
CA GLN A 28 -9.51 5.54 3.96
C GLN A 28 -8.71 5.74 5.24
N HIS A 29 -9.00 4.95 6.27
CA HIS A 29 -8.33 5.06 7.56
C HIS A 29 -6.87 4.61 7.45
N ILE A 30 -6.62 3.48 6.78
CA ILE A 30 -5.28 2.95 6.54
C ILE A 30 -4.45 3.95 5.73
N ALA A 31 -5.01 4.45 4.64
CA ALA A 31 -4.34 5.37 3.74
C ALA A 31 -4.05 6.73 4.40
N SER A 32 -4.97 7.22 5.24
CA SER A 32 -4.76 8.41 6.07
C SER A 32 -3.60 8.22 7.04
N GLY A 33 -3.52 7.07 7.73
CA GLY A 33 -2.41 6.73 8.63
C GLY A 33 -1.07 6.58 7.92
N LEU A 34 -1.08 6.14 6.67
CA LEU A 34 0.10 5.99 5.81
C LEU A 34 0.44 7.25 5.00
N GLY A 35 -0.42 8.27 5.00
CA GLY A 35 -0.26 9.49 4.21
C GLY A 35 -0.32 9.25 2.70
N VAL A 36 -1.09 8.26 2.24
CA VAL A 36 -1.24 7.92 0.81
C VAL A 36 -2.68 8.00 0.34
N ASN A 37 -2.89 7.93 -0.97
CA ASN A 37 -4.23 7.87 -1.53
C ASN A 37 -4.82 6.45 -1.34
N PRO A 38 -6.04 6.30 -0.80
CA PRO A 38 -6.67 5.00 -0.59
C PRO A 38 -6.90 4.22 -1.88
N ASP A 39 -7.22 4.89 -2.99
CA ASP A 39 -7.44 4.21 -4.27
C ASP A 39 -6.12 3.65 -4.83
N TRP A 40 -5.05 4.45 -4.71
CA TRP A 40 -3.69 4.01 -5.05
C TRP A 40 -3.26 2.81 -4.20
N LEU A 41 -3.50 2.84 -2.88
CA LEU A 41 -3.15 1.76 -1.96
C LEU A 41 -3.88 0.46 -2.32
N ARG A 42 -5.18 0.57 -2.60
CA ARG A 42 -6.01 -0.56 -3.03
C ARG A 42 -5.50 -1.16 -4.34
N GLN A 43 -5.19 -0.34 -5.34
CA GLN A 43 -4.63 -0.82 -6.60
C GLN A 43 -3.26 -1.47 -6.39
N ARG A 44 -2.43 -0.91 -5.52
CA ARG A 44 -1.11 -1.44 -5.22
C ARG A 44 -1.16 -2.80 -4.55
N ILE A 45 -2.01 -2.98 -3.54
CA ILE A 45 -2.23 -4.27 -2.89
C ILE A 45 -2.81 -5.28 -3.87
N ARG A 46 -3.79 -4.88 -4.69
CA ARG A 46 -4.35 -5.78 -5.72
C ARG A 46 -3.30 -6.24 -6.73
N GLN A 47 -2.36 -5.37 -7.11
CA GLN A 47 -1.25 -5.77 -7.98
C GLN A 47 -0.31 -6.77 -7.29
N VAL A 48 -0.04 -6.60 -5.99
CA VAL A 48 0.77 -7.54 -5.20
C VAL A 48 0.03 -8.88 -4.99
N GLU A 49 -1.28 -8.88 -4.80
CA GLU A 49 -2.09 -10.10 -4.70
C GLU A 49 -2.09 -10.89 -6.02
N ILE A 50 -2.21 -10.21 -7.16
CA ILE A 50 -2.25 -10.85 -8.48
C ILE A 50 -0.85 -11.30 -8.95
N GLY A 51 0.18 -10.50 -8.68
CA GLY A 51 1.55 -10.74 -9.16
C GLY A 51 2.50 -11.39 -8.15
N GLY A 52 2.09 -11.57 -6.89
CA GLY A 52 2.99 -11.82 -5.77
C GLY A 52 3.84 -10.59 -5.41
N MET A 53 4.59 -10.66 -4.31
CA MET A 53 5.49 -9.61 -3.80
C MET A 53 6.75 -9.42 -4.67
N SER A 54 6.60 -9.48 -5.99
CA SER A 54 7.64 -9.05 -6.92
C SER A 54 7.42 -7.58 -7.25
N ALA A 55 8.52 -6.84 -7.12
CA ALA A 55 8.72 -5.44 -7.45
C ALA A 55 8.04 -5.02 -8.77
N PRO A 56 7.78 -3.71 -9.00
CA PRO A 56 6.89 -3.24 -10.07
C PRO A 56 7.23 -3.88 -11.41
N CYS A 57 6.28 -4.62 -11.97
CA CYS A 57 6.26 -4.92 -13.40
C CYS A 57 6.17 -3.58 -14.14
N LEU A 58 7.33 -3.04 -14.53
CA LEU A 58 7.43 -2.08 -15.63
C LEU A 58 7.15 -2.81 -16.96
N PRO A 59 6.67 -2.10 -17.98
CA PRO A 59 5.90 -2.69 -19.07
C PRO A 59 6.77 -3.14 -20.25
N ARG A 60 6.43 -4.28 -20.85
CA ARG A 60 5.91 -4.38 -22.23
C ARG A 60 5.43 -5.78 -22.53
#